data_AF-A0A6V7IDW7-F1
#
_entry.id   AF-A0A6V7IDW7-F1
#
_cell.length_a   1.000
_cell.length_b   1.000
_cell.length_c   1.000
_cell.angle_alpha   90.00
_cell.angle_beta   90.00
_cell.angle_gamma   90.00
#
_symmetry.space_group_name_H-M   'P 1'
#
loop_
_entity.id
_entity.type
_entity.pdbx_description
1 polymer ?
#
loop_
_entity_poly.entity_id
_entity_poly.type
_entity_poly.pdbx_seq_one_letter_code
_entity_poly.pdbx_strand_id
1 'polypeptide(L)' 'ARLAYRQRSIRLRNGYTWLHRHRIKAFYHVVGDLGFERGSSALMQATGVGKLAPNVVLMGYKTHWASCNHKDLQEYFNVL' A
#
# COMPACT_ATOMS: atom_id res chain seq x y z
N ALA A 1 2.57 -5.46 -14.12
CA ALA A 1 2.20 -6.85 -14.47
C ALA A 1 1.02 -7.31 -13.62
N ARG A 2 -0.14 -7.58 -14.26
CA ARG A 2 -1.36 -8.07 -13.62
C ARG A 2 -1.13 -9.45 -12.98
N LEU A 3 -1.18 -9.53 -11.65
CA LEU A 3 -1.03 -10.78 -10.91
C LEU A 3 -2.18 -11.74 -11.25
N ALA A 4 -1.86 -13.03 -11.43
CA ALA A 4 -2.86 -14.06 -11.59
C ALA A 4 -3.74 -14.14 -10.33
N TYR A 5 -5.05 -14.40 -10.50
CA TYR A 5 -6.03 -14.44 -9.41
C TYR A 5 -5.58 -15.31 -8.21
N ARG A 6 -5.02 -16.49 -8.50
CA ARG A 6 -4.48 -17.41 -7.48
C ARG A 6 -3.31 -16.81 -6.68
N GLN A 7 -2.41 -16.07 -7.32
CA GLN A 7 -1.29 -15.43 -6.63
C GLN A 7 -1.78 -14.29 -5.73
N ARG A 8 -2.78 -13.54 -6.21
CA ARG A 8 -3.42 -12.47 -5.43
C ARG A 8 -4.10 -13.02 -4.18
N SER A 9 -4.85 -14.12 -4.27
CA SER A 9 -5.54 -14.71 -3.12
C SER A 9 -4.57 -15.23 -2.05
N ILE A 10 -3.44 -15.83 -2.46
CA ILE A 10 -2.40 -16.26 -1.52
C ILE A 10 -1.80 -15.07 -0.77
N ARG A 11 -1.46 -13.97 -1.47
CA ARG A 11 -0.91 -12.77 -0.84
C ARG A 11 -1.90 -12.15 0.15
N LEU A 12 -3.19 -12.10 -0.21
CA LEU A 12 -4.23 -11.60 0.69
C LEU A 12 -4.31 -12.45 1.96
N ARG A 13 -4.38 -13.78 1.83
CA ARG A 13 -4.45 -14.69 2.97
C ARG A 13 -3.25 -14.55 3.90
N ASN A 14 -2.04 -14.47 3.33
CA ASN A 14 -0.81 -14.30 4.10
C ASN A 14 -0.79 -12.96 4.85
N GLY A 15 -1.22 -11.87 4.20
CA GLY A 15 -1.33 -10.54 4.82
C GLY A 15 -2.30 -10.54 6.00
N TYR A 16 -3.52 -11.08 5.82
CA TYR A 16 -4.49 -11.20 6.91
C TYR A 16 -3.97 -12.07 8.05
N THR A 17 -3.28 -13.19 7.75
CA THR A 17 -2.69 -14.06 8.76
C THR A 17 -1.65 -13.32 9.59
N TRP A 18 -0.81 -12.48 8.95
CA TRP A 18 0.18 -11.66 9.64
C TRP A 18 -0.49 -10.61 10.55
N LEU A 19 -1.51 -9.91 10.07
CA LEU A 19 -2.26 -8.92 10.87
C LEU A 19 -2.93 -9.57 12.09
N HIS A 20 -3.56 -10.74 11.91
CA HIS A 20 -4.19 -11.48 13.00
C HIS A 20 -3.18 -11.93 14.06
N ARG A 21 -2.00 -12.43 13.65
CA ARG A 21 -0.93 -12.83 14.58
C ARG A 21 -0.44 -11.65 15.44
N HIS A 22 -0.41 -10.45 14.89
CA HIS A 22 -0.01 -9.23 15.61
C HIS A 22 -1.19 -8.53 16.31
N ARG A 23 -2.39 -9.14 16.31
CA ARG A 23 -3.63 -8.58 16.90
C ARG A 23 -4.03 -7.21 16.32
N ILE A 24 -3.68 -6.97 15.06
CA ILE A 24 -4.03 -5.73 14.35
C ILE A 24 -5.37 -5.93 13.65
N LYS A 25 -6.37 -5.14 14.04
CA LYS A 25 -7.69 -5.12 13.38
C LYS A 25 -7.65 -4.16 12.20
N ALA A 26 -7.19 -4.66 11.05
CA ALA A 26 -7.08 -3.87 9.82
C ALA A 26 -7.47 -4.70 8.59
N PHE A 27 -7.76 -3.99 7.49
CA PHE A 27 -7.99 -4.59 6.18
C PHE A 27 -6.70 -4.64 5.38
N TYR A 28 -6.48 -5.73 4.65
CA TYR A 28 -5.31 -5.89 3.79
C TYR A 28 -5.73 -5.87 2.32
N HIS A 29 -5.18 -4.93 1.56
CA HIS A 29 -5.40 -4.78 0.13
C HIS A 29 -4.09 -4.73 -0.64
N VAL A 30 -4.06 -5.39 -1.79
CA VAL A 30 -2.92 -5.36 -2.72
C VAL A 30 -3.32 -4.57 -3.96
N VAL A 31 -2.63 -3.46 -4.22
CA VAL A 31 -2.74 -2.71 -5.47
C VAL A 31 -1.58 -3.09 -6.37
N GLY A 32 -1.83 -3.17 -7.67
CA GLY A 32 -0.82 -3.51 -8.66
C GLY A 32 -0.98 -2.66 -9.91
N ASP A 33 0.05 -2.70 -10.76
CA ASP A 33 0.09 -2.00 -12.05
C ASP A 33 -0.02 -0.47 -11.99
N LEU A 34 0.38 0.12 -10.87
CA LEU A 34 0.46 1.56 -10.65
C LEU A 34 1.85 1.91 -10.09
N GLY A 35 2.37 3.09 -10.44
CA GLY A 35 3.55 3.68 -9.78
C GLY A 35 3.29 3.95 -8.30
N PHE A 36 4.32 4.27 -7.52
CA PHE A 36 4.18 4.40 -6.06
C PHE A 36 3.17 5.48 -5.67
N GLU A 37 3.27 6.64 -6.33
CA GLU A 37 2.34 7.76 -6.15
C GLU A 37 0.89 7.36 -6.45
N ARG A 38 0.63 6.92 -7.69
CA ARG A 38 -0.73 6.56 -8.15
C ARG A 38 -1.31 5.39 -7.36
N GLY A 39 -0.47 4.42 -7.00
CA GLY A 39 -0.87 3.27 -6.19
C GLY A 39 -1.29 3.69 -4.77
N SER A 40 -0.57 4.64 -4.17
CA SER A 40 -0.89 5.18 -2.84
C SER A 40 -2.19 5.99 -2.86
N SER A 41 -2.38 6.87 -3.86
CA SER A 41 -3.62 7.62 -4.04
C SER A 41 -4.81 6.69 -4.31
N ALA A 42 -4.63 5.66 -5.14
CA ALA A 42 -5.66 4.67 -5.39
C ALA A 42 -5.99 3.84 -4.13
N LEU A 43 -5.01 3.51 -3.29
CA LEU A 43 -5.25 2.87 -1.99
C LEU A 43 -6.08 3.76 -1.07
N MET A 44 -5.73 5.05 -0.95
CA MET A 44 -6.48 6.01 -0.13
C MET A 44 -7.93 6.16 -0.60
N GLN A 45 -8.17 6.17 -1.91
CA GLN A 45 -9.52 6.27 -2.47
C GLN A 45 -10.30 4.95 -2.40
N ALA A 46 -9.63 3.81 -2.55
CA ALA A 46 -10.26 2.49 -2.51
C ALA A 46 -10.53 2.01 -1.07
N THR A 47 -9.83 2.59 -0.08
CA THR A 47 -10.05 2.27 1.33
C THR A 47 -11.22 3.10 1.86
N GLY A 48 -12.39 2.45 1.87
CA GLY A 48 -13.55 2.97 2.57
C GLY A 48 -14.86 2.47 2.00
N VAL A 49 -15.50 1.57 2.74
CA VAL A 49 -16.89 1.20 2.49
C VAL A 49 -17.74 1.98 3.49
N GLY A 50 -18.49 2.97 3.01
CA GLY A 50 -19.34 3.82 3.84
C GLY A 50 -18.54 4.85 4.66
N LYS A 51 -18.66 4.83 5.99
CA LYS A 51 -18.05 5.83 6.91
C LYS A 51 -16.58 5.55 7.27
N LEU A 52 -16.00 4.47 6.76
CA LEU A 52 -14.62 4.06 7.06
C LEU A 52 -13.63 4.73 6.10
N ALA A 53 -13.47 6.04 6.16
CA ALA A 53 -12.45 6.76 5.39
C ALA A 53 -11.15 6.86 6.20
N PRO A 54 -9.97 6.52 5.63
CA PRO A 54 -8.69 6.75 6.29
C PRO A 54 -8.48 8.26 6.47
N ASN A 55 -8.11 8.66 7.67
CA ASN A 55 -7.83 10.05 8.04
C ASN A 55 -6.33 10.32 8.26
N VAL A 56 -5.53 9.27 8.43
CA VAL A 56 -4.09 9.35 8.69
C VAL A 56 -3.37 8.32 7.83
N VAL A 57 -2.32 8.77 7.15
CA VAL A 57 -1.39 7.90 6.41
C VAL A 57 -0.16 7.66 7.28
N LEU A 58 0.16 6.39 7.51
CA LEU A 58 1.43 5.98 8.11
C LEU A 58 2.33 5.39 7.03
N MET A 59 3.48 6.02 6.82
CA MET A 59 4.49 5.59 5.85
C MET A 59 5.86 5.46 6.51
N GLY A 60 6.65 4.48 6.08
CA GLY A 60 8.03 4.32 6.53
C GLY A 60 8.98 5.34 5.88
N TYR A 61 9.97 5.81 6.64
CA TYR A 61 10.98 6.75 6.14
C TYR A 61 11.89 6.12 5.07
N LYS A 62 12.08 6.82 3.96
CA LYS A 62 13.00 6.41 2.89
C LYS A 62 14.46 6.71 3.26
N THR A 63 15.17 5.70 3.76
CA THR A 63 16.56 5.84 4.25
C THR A 63 17.60 6.11 3.17
N HIS A 64 17.38 5.64 1.94
CA HIS A 64 18.31 5.68 0.81
C HIS A 64 17.97 6.80 -0.18
N TRP A 65 17.46 7.93 0.32
CA TRP A 65 17.04 9.07 -0.49
C TRP A 65 18.20 9.73 -1.27
N ALA A 66 19.44 9.62 -0.77
CA ALA A 66 20.61 10.23 -1.39
C ALA A 66 21.17 9.45 -2.59
N SER A 67 20.92 8.14 -2.66
CA SER A 67 21.45 7.26 -3.71
C SER A 67 20.38 6.73 -4.67
N CYS A 68 19.10 7.04 -4.43
CA CYS A 68 18.01 6.56 -5.27
C CYS A 68 17.83 7.42 -6.53
N ASN A 69 17.10 6.88 -7.50
CA ASN A 69 16.69 7.63 -8.68
C ASN A 69 15.81 8.83 -8.29
N HIS A 70 15.99 9.96 -8.97
CA HIS A 70 15.24 11.19 -8.72
C HIS A 70 13.72 10.98 -8.82
N LYS A 71 13.28 10.15 -9.77
CA LYS A 71 11.87 9.80 -9.93
C LYS A 71 11.28 9.12 -8.69
N ASP A 72 12.01 8.22 -8.07
CA ASP A 72 11.52 7.50 -6.88
C ASP A 72 11.51 8.39 -5.64
N LEU A 73 12.35 9.42 -5.62
CA LEU A 73 12.33 10.45 -4.59
C LEU A 73 11.11 11.36 -4.76
N GLN A 74 10.87 11.82 -5.99
CA GLN A 74 9.70 12.61 -6.36
C GLN A 74 8.39 11.87 -6.01
N GLU A 75 8.27 10.60 -6.40
CA GLU A 75 7.08 9.80 -6.10
C GLU A 75 6.87 9.62 -4.59
N TYR A 76 7.94 9.54 -3.79
CA TYR A 76 7.84 9.47 -2.33
C TYR A 76 7.33 10.79 -1.73
N PHE A 77 7.83 11.93 -2.21
CA PHE A 77 7.36 13.25 -1.78
C PHE A 77 5.92 13.54 -2.20
N ASN A 78 5.50 13.09 -3.40
CA ASN A 78 4.14 13.32 -3.87
C ASN A 78 3.07 12.56 -3.06
N VAL A 79 3.45 11.56 -2.26
CA VAL A 79 2.52 10.83 -1.38
C VAL A 79 2.41 11.46 0.01
N LEU A 80 3.39 12.29 0.40
CA LEU A 80 3.38 13.06 1.65
C LEU A 80 2.49 14.30 1.49
#